data_AF-A0A099JPB8-F1
#
_entry.id   AF-A0A099JPB8-F1
#
_cell.length_a   1.000
_cell.length_b   1.000
_cell.length_c   1.000
_cell.angle_alpha   90.00
_cell.angle_beta   90.00
_cell.angle_gamma   90.00
#
_symmetry.space_group_name_H-M   'P 1'
#
loop_
_entity.id
_entity.type
_entity.pdbx_description
1 polymer ?
#
loop_
_entity_poly.entity_id
_entity_poly.type
_entity_poly.pdbx_seq_one_letter_code
_entity_poly.pdbx_strand_id
1 'polypeptide(L)'
;MTNLERQLTDGRHDLFTRPGLGHLAGKVYALLAQHPALTLETAARLLGVSTRHIATIFSRLRHHRLIVKHVDGWARAKRDLRDLAARIVGVAGLLLDRANRYRAEREVWEWWQAEVATMNAAPRRRPRRVDVSSRPLFRDVNAPGERVWPRYPRSSDQRGDHRSARELVDLGVLNPENRWQYLGDAA
;
A
#
# COMPACT_ATOMS: atom_id res chain seq x y z
N MET A 1 -21.12 7.65 7.20
CA MET A 1 -19.69 7.98 7.01
C MET A 1 -19.34 9.15 7.91
N THR A 2 -18.44 8.94 8.87
CA THR A 2 -18.08 9.94 9.90
C THR A 2 -17.22 11.07 9.31
N ASN A 3 -17.11 12.21 10.01
CA ASN A 3 -16.23 13.31 9.58
C ASN A 3 -14.75 12.85 9.44
N LEU A 4 -14.30 12.02 10.39
CA LEU A 4 -12.95 11.47 10.39
C LEU A 4 -12.67 10.58 9.16
N GLU A 5 -13.59 9.69 8.77
CA GLU A 5 -13.43 8.85 7.57
C GLU A 5 -13.28 9.70 6.30
N ARG A 6 -14.03 10.80 6.20
CA ARG A 6 -13.95 11.75 5.08
C ARG A 6 -12.61 12.47 5.06
N GLN A 7 -12.11 12.91 6.22
CA GLN A 7 -10.78 13.52 6.34
C GLN A 7 -9.67 12.57 5.91
N LEU A 8 -9.73 11.32 6.37
CA LEU A 8 -8.76 10.29 6.01
C LEU A 8 -8.82 10.01 4.50
N THR A 9 -10.00 9.93 3.92
CA THR A 9 -10.17 9.71 2.48
C THR A 9 -9.63 10.88 1.66
N ASP A 10 -9.93 12.12 2.05
CA ASP A 10 -9.47 13.31 1.34
C ASP A 10 -7.94 13.48 1.42
N GLY A 11 -7.35 13.15 2.57
CA GLY A 11 -5.90 13.18 2.77
C GLY A 11 -5.15 12.00 2.15
N ARG A 12 -5.81 10.86 1.89
CA ARG A 12 -5.22 9.65 1.33
C ARG A 12 -5.19 9.68 -0.20
N HIS A 13 -4.48 10.69 -0.72
CA HIS A 13 -4.20 10.81 -2.15
C HIS A 13 -2.69 10.87 -2.37
N ASP A 14 -2.23 10.30 -3.49
CA ASP A 14 -0.83 10.34 -3.94
C ASP A 14 -0.20 11.74 -3.87
N LEU A 15 -0.97 12.78 -4.21
CA LEU A 15 -0.52 14.16 -4.19
C LEU A 15 -0.07 14.65 -2.81
N PHE A 16 -0.66 14.12 -1.74
CA PHE A 16 -0.37 14.54 -0.35
C PHE A 16 0.69 13.66 0.32
N THR A 17 1.41 12.86 -0.45
CA THR A 17 2.58 12.13 0.03
C THR A 17 3.79 13.05 0.15
N ARG A 18 4.84 12.62 0.87
CA ARG A 18 6.09 13.37 1.03
C ARG A 18 6.73 13.86 -0.28
N PRO A 19 6.85 13.05 -1.36
CA PRO A 19 7.39 13.53 -2.63
C PRO A 19 6.44 14.48 -3.39
N GLY A 20 5.17 14.57 -2.98
CA GLY A 20 4.18 15.49 -3.55
C GLY A 20 4.12 16.83 -2.81
N LEU A 21 2.89 17.27 -2.50
CA LEU A 21 2.63 18.49 -1.72
C LEU A 21 2.79 18.30 -0.21
N GLY A 22 2.96 17.04 0.25
CA GLY A 22 3.15 16.68 1.64
C GLY A 22 1.86 16.52 2.45
N HIS A 23 1.99 15.88 3.62
CA HIS A 23 0.85 15.48 4.45
C HIS A 23 0.07 16.66 5.02
N LEU A 24 0.75 17.77 5.36
CA LEU A 24 0.09 18.96 5.89
C LEU A 24 -0.81 19.63 4.83
N ALA A 25 -0.43 19.58 3.55
CA ALA A 25 -1.27 20.04 2.45
C ALA A 25 -2.55 19.19 2.32
N GLY A 26 -2.44 17.88 2.51
CA GLY A 26 -3.60 16.97 2.57
C GLY A 26 -4.54 17.29 3.73
N LYS A 27 -3.99 17.59 4.93
CA LYS A 27 -4.77 18.02 6.09
C LYS A 27 -5.50 19.34 5.83
N VAL A 28 -4.82 20.34 5.28
CA VAL A 28 -5.43 21.62 4.87
C VAL A 28 -6.55 21.41 3.87
N TYR A 29 -6.32 20.57 2.87
CA TYR A 29 -7.30 20.30 1.82
C TYR A 29 -8.54 19.54 2.36
N ALA A 30 -8.34 18.58 3.27
CA ALA A 30 -9.42 17.90 3.98
C ALA A 30 -10.18 18.83 4.95
N LEU A 31 -9.50 19.81 5.55
CA LEU A 31 -10.13 20.83 6.38
C LEU A 31 -11.03 21.76 5.55
N LEU A 32 -10.55 22.18 4.37
CA LEU A 32 -11.34 22.95 3.40
C LEU A 32 -12.56 22.20 2.85
N ALA A 33 -12.64 20.87 3.03
CA ALA A 33 -13.83 20.10 2.69
C ALA A 33 -14.96 20.22 3.73
N GLN A 34 -14.64 20.68 4.94
CA GLN A 34 -15.58 20.78 6.07
C GLN A 34 -16.09 22.19 6.29
N HIS A 35 -15.43 23.17 5.69
CA HIS A 35 -15.76 24.58 5.81
C HIS A 35 -16.00 25.14 4.41
N PRO A 36 -17.02 25.99 4.21
CA PRO A 36 -17.28 26.59 2.91
C PRO A 36 -16.10 27.44 2.42
N ALA A 37 -15.44 28.15 3.35
CA ALA A 37 -14.19 28.85 3.11
C ALA A 37 -13.39 28.98 4.41
N LEU A 38 -12.07 29.16 4.30
CA LEU A 38 -11.16 29.39 5.42
C LEU A 38 -10.15 30.50 5.12
N THR A 39 -9.87 31.32 6.12
CA THR A 39 -8.72 32.24 6.12
C THR A 39 -7.43 31.53 6.49
N LEU A 40 -6.28 32.11 6.17
CA LEU A 40 -4.97 31.58 6.54
C LEU A 40 -4.82 31.45 8.06
N GLU A 41 -5.29 32.45 8.80
CA GLU A 41 -5.25 32.48 10.27
C GLU A 41 -6.14 31.40 10.89
N THR A 42 -7.34 31.22 10.36
CA THR A 42 -8.26 30.19 10.87
C THR A 42 -7.69 28.79 10.60
N ALA A 43 -7.17 28.54 9.40
CA ALA A 43 -6.53 27.27 9.07
C ALA A 43 -5.28 27.00 9.92
N ALA A 44 -4.46 28.02 10.16
CA ALA A 44 -3.28 27.94 11.03
C ALA A 44 -3.64 27.57 12.47
N ARG A 45 -4.64 28.25 13.04
CA ARG A 45 -5.17 27.98 14.37
C ARG A 45 -5.75 26.56 14.49
N LEU A 46 -6.57 26.13 13.53
CA LEU A 46 -7.20 24.81 13.56
C LEU A 46 -6.21 23.66 13.42
N LEU A 47 -5.11 23.87 12.69
CA LEU A 47 -4.08 22.85 12.46
C LEU A 47 -2.87 22.96 13.41
N GLY A 48 -2.84 23.96 14.30
CA GLY A 48 -1.75 24.18 15.25
C GLY A 48 -0.40 24.48 14.59
N VAL A 49 -0.40 25.19 13.46
CA VAL A 49 0.81 25.53 12.69
C VAL A 49 0.88 27.03 12.42
N SER A 50 2.06 27.55 12.06
CA SER A 50 2.21 28.97 11.77
C SER A 50 1.47 29.40 10.50
N THR A 51 0.95 30.63 10.51
CA THR A 51 0.32 31.27 9.35
C THR A 51 1.25 31.31 8.13
N ARG A 52 2.55 31.51 8.33
CA ARG A 52 3.56 31.44 7.27
C ARG A 52 3.59 30.07 6.59
N HIS A 53 3.52 28.98 7.36
CA HIS A 53 3.54 27.63 6.79
C HIS A 53 2.26 27.34 6.01
N ILE A 54 1.11 27.76 6.54
CA ILE A 54 -0.19 27.67 5.84
C ILE A 54 -0.20 28.49 4.55
N ALA A 55 0.37 29.70 4.56
CA ALA A 55 0.47 30.53 3.36
C ALA A 55 1.26 29.84 2.23
N THR A 56 2.37 29.17 2.57
CA THR A 56 3.14 28.36 1.62
C THR A 56 2.29 27.22 1.05
N ILE A 57 1.54 26.53 1.90
CA ILE A 57 0.67 25.41 1.47
C ILE A 57 -0.47 25.91 0.57
N PHE A 58 -1.15 26.98 0.96
CA PHE A 58 -2.21 27.59 0.15
C PHE A 58 -1.67 28.03 -1.21
N SER A 59 -0.47 28.61 -1.25
CA SER A 59 0.18 28.98 -2.51
C SER A 59 0.40 27.77 -3.42
N ARG A 60 0.87 26.64 -2.87
CA ARG A 60 1.05 25.38 -3.62
C ARG A 60 -0.29 24.79 -4.08
N LEU A 61 -1.29 24.75 -3.22
CA LEU A 61 -2.64 24.27 -3.56
C LEU A 61 -3.29 25.13 -4.66
N ARG A 62 -3.10 26.46 -4.59
CA ARG A 62 -3.58 27.42 -5.60
C ARG A 62 -2.87 27.22 -6.94
N HIS A 63 -1.56 27.00 -6.92
CA HIS A 63 -0.77 26.75 -8.14
C HIS A 63 -1.34 25.57 -8.94
N HIS A 64 -1.75 24.50 -8.25
CA HIS A 64 -2.41 23.33 -8.86
C HIS A 64 -3.94 23.47 -9.00
N ARG A 65 -4.50 24.67 -8.80
CA ARG A 65 -5.94 24.98 -8.91
C ARG A 65 -6.85 24.12 -8.01
N LEU A 66 -6.32 23.66 -6.88
CA LEU A 66 -7.07 22.84 -5.91
C LEU A 66 -7.94 23.69 -4.99
N ILE A 67 -7.59 24.96 -4.85
CA ILE A 67 -8.33 25.95 -4.06
C ILE A 67 -8.55 27.22 -4.89
N VAL A 68 -9.63 27.93 -4.57
CA VAL A 68 -10.04 29.17 -5.23
C VAL A 68 -10.32 30.25 -4.19
N LYS A 69 -10.20 31.52 -4.60
CA LYS A 69 -10.55 32.65 -3.73
C LYS A 69 -12.07 32.69 -3.58
N HIS A 70 -12.53 32.83 -2.34
CA HIS A 70 -13.92 33.00 -1.93
C HIS A 70 -14.07 34.36 -1.22
N VAL A 71 -15.30 34.85 -1.04
CA VAL A 71 -15.57 36.12 -0.33
C VAL A 71 -14.99 36.08 1.09
N ASP A 72 -15.20 34.97 1.79
CA ASP A 72 -14.75 34.77 3.18
C ASP A 72 -13.37 34.11 3.33
N GLY A 73 -12.58 34.01 2.26
CA GLY A 73 -11.23 33.43 2.30
C GLY A 73 -10.91 32.53 1.12
N TRP A 74 -10.48 31.30 1.39
CA TRP A 74 -10.19 30.30 0.36
C TRP A 74 -11.12 29.11 0.50
N ALA A 75 -11.61 28.61 -0.63
CA ALA A 75 -12.49 27.45 -0.70
C ALA A 75 -11.86 26.37 -1.56
N ARG A 76 -12.31 25.12 -1.38
CA ARG A 76 -11.95 24.01 -2.29
C ARG A 76 -12.49 24.32 -3.69
N ALA A 77 -11.69 24.03 -4.72
CA ALA A 77 -12.20 24.11 -6.08
C ALA A 77 -13.35 23.10 -6.27
N LYS A 78 -14.41 23.48 -7.00
CA LYS A 78 -15.56 22.61 -7.27
C LYS A 78 -15.19 21.36 -8.06
N ARG A 79 -14.20 21.47 -8.94
CA ARG A 79 -13.66 20.35 -9.71
C ARG A 79 -12.50 19.73 -8.95
N ASP A 80 -12.53 18.41 -8.77
CA ASP A 80 -11.39 17.68 -8.22
C ASP A 80 -10.29 17.57 -9.30
N LEU A 81 -9.16 18.21 -9.03
CA LEU A 81 -7.98 18.24 -9.91
C LEU A 81 -6.77 17.54 -9.28
N ARG A 82 -6.97 16.78 -8.20
CA ARG A 82 -5.87 16.11 -7.49
C ARG A 82 -5.12 15.11 -8.37
N ASP A 83 -5.82 14.34 -9.19
CA ASP A 83 -5.18 13.39 -10.13
C ASP A 83 -4.33 14.09 -11.19
N LEU A 84 -4.82 15.20 -11.72
CA LEU A 84 -4.07 16.01 -12.69
C LEU A 84 -2.81 16.58 -12.04
N ALA A 85 -2.95 17.14 -10.84
CA ALA A 85 -1.82 17.65 -10.07
C ALA A 85 -0.82 16.54 -9.71
N ALA A 86 -1.28 15.35 -9.34
CA ALA A 86 -0.43 14.20 -9.04
C ALA A 86 0.39 13.77 -10.26
N ARG A 87 -0.20 13.80 -11.46
CA ARG A 87 0.54 13.55 -12.70
C ARG A 87 1.57 14.63 -13.01
N ILE A 88 1.22 15.91 -12.85
CA ILE A 88 2.16 17.03 -13.06
C ILE A 88 3.35 16.97 -12.11
N VAL A 89 3.11 16.62 -10.84
CA VAL A 89 4.16 16.47 -9.82
C VAL A 89 4.91 15.13 -9.96
N GLY A 90 4.40 14.18 -10.75
CA GLY A 90 5.04 12.88 -10.98
C GLY A 90 4.87 11.87 -9.85
N VAL A 91 3.80 11.98 -9.04
CA VAL A 91 3.53 11.09 -7.89
C VAL A 91 2.30 10.19 -8.10
N ALA A 92 1.63 10.28 -9.25
CA ALA A 92 0.49 9.43 -9.56
C ALA A 92 0.87 7.94 -9.50
N GLY A 93 0.09 7.13 -8.80
CA GLY A 93 0.32 5.69 -8.61
C GLY A 93 1.16 5.34 -7.38
N LEU A 94 1.78 6.31 -6.70
CA LEU A 94 2.75 6.04 -5.64
C LEU A 94 2.19 5.22 -4.46
N LEU A 95 0.95 5.49 -4.01
CA LEU A 95 0.33 4.71 -2.94
C LEU A 95 -0.06 3.30 -3.42
N LEU A 96 -0.46 3.15 -4.67
CA LEU A 96 -0.76 1.85 -5.27
C LEU A 96 0.51 0.99 -5.35
N ASP A 97 1.61 1.56 -5.87
CA ASP A 97 2.90 0.89 -5.95
C ASP A 97 3.42 0.48 -4.57
N ARG A 98 3.25 1.35 -3.58
CA ARG A 98 3.58 1.03 -2.18
C ARG A 98 2.71 -0.10 -1.65
N ALA A 99 1.40 -0.09 -1.92
CA ALA A 99 0.50 -1.14 -1.49
C ALA A 99 0.84 -2.49 -2.14
N ASN A 100 1.24 -2.49 -3.41
CA ASN A 100 1.68 -3.69 -4.13
C ASN A 100 2.98 -4.23 -3.54
N ARG A 101 3.98 -3.39 -3.29
CA ARG A 101 5.21 -3.81 -2.60
C ARG A 101 4.94 -4.43 -1.23
N TYR A 102 4.10 -3.79 -0.41
CA TYR A 102 3.74 -4.33 0.90
C TYR A 102 2.92 -5.61 0.83
N ARG A 103 2.07 -5.77 -0.20
CA ARG A 103 1.35 -7.02 -0.42
C ARG A 103 2.34 -8.15 -0.67
N ALA A 104 3.27 -7.93 -1.59
CA ALA A 104 4.23 -8.94 -1.95
C ALA A 104 5.24 -9.24 -0.82
N GLU A 105 5.68 -8.23 -0.06
CA GLU A 105 6.48 -8.43 1.15
C GLU A 105 5.74 -9.27 2.21
N ARG A 106 4.43 -9.02 2.42
CA ARG A 106 3.62 -9.83 3.34
C ARG A 106 3.51 -11.27 2.88
N GLU A 107 3.31 -11.50 1.59
CA GLU A 107 3.22 -12.84 1.01
C GLU A 107 4.54 -13.61 1.18
N VAL A 108 5.70 -12.98 0.90
CA VAL A 108 7.02 -13.56 1.17
C VAL A 108 7.20 -13.88 2.65
N TRP A 109 6.74 -13.00 3.53
CA TRP A 109 6.84 -13.19 4.97
C TRP A 109 5.97 -14.33 5.49
N GLU A 110 4.72 -14.42 5.03
CA GLU A 110 3.80 -15.52 5.36
C GLU A 110 4.38 -16.86 4.90
N TRP A 111 4.94 -16.90 3.69
CA TRP A 111 5.64 -18.07 3.17
C TRP A 111 6.83 -18.47 4.05
N TRP A 112 7.66 -17.51 4.47
CA TRP A 112 8.79 -17.78 5.38
C TRP A 112 8.33 -18.28 6.75
N GLN A 113 7.26 -17.72 7.31
CA GLN A 113 6.69 -18.19 8.58
C GLN A 113 6.19 -19.64 8.47
N ALA A 114 5.58 -20.02 7.34
CA ALA A 114 5.16 -21.40 7.09
C ALA A 114 6.35 -22.37 7.01
N GLU A 115 7.44 -21.96 6.37
CA GLU A 115 8.69 -22.74 6.31
C GLU A 115 9.30 -22.91 7.71
N VAL A 116 9.44 -21.84 8.48
CA VAL A 116 9.98 -21.87 9.85
C VAL A 116 9.12 -22.74 10.76
N ALA A 117 7.80 -22.65 10.65
CA ALA A 117 6.88 -23.53 11.38
C ALA A 117 7.11 -25.00 11.02
N THR A 118 7.33 -25.32 9.74
CA THR A 118 7.62 -26.68 9.27
C THR A 118 8.98 -27.19 9.77
N MET A 119 10.02 -26.36 9.73
CA MET A 119 11.36 -26.70 10.23
C MET A 119 11.33 -27.03 11.73
N ASN A 120 10.59 -26.25 12.51
CA ASN A 120 10.46 -26.40 13.96
C ASN A 120 9.39 -27.44 14.39
N ALA A 121 8.55 -27.90 13.47
CA ALA A 121 7.55 -28.91 13.79
C ALA A 121 8.19 -30.27 14.04
N ALA A 122 7.63 -31.01 15.02
CA ALA A 122 7.98 -32.41 15.26
C ALA A 122 7.77 -33.24 13.98
N PRO A 123 8.60 -34.27 13.70
CA PRO A 123 8.54 -35.01 12.43
C PRO A 123 7.15 -35.54 12.05
N ARG A 124 6.35 -35.98 13.03
CA ARG A 124 4.99 -36.49 12.81
C ARG A 124 3.95 -35.41 12.47
N ARG A 125 4.26 -34.15 12.76
CA ARG A 125 3.41 -32.97 12.50
C ARG A 125 3.83 -32.21 11.25
N ARG A 126 4.96 -32.58 10.63
CA ARG A 126 5.41 -31.95 9.38
C ARG A 126 4.43 -32.31 8.27
N PRO A 127 4.05 -31.35 7.40
CA PRO A 127 3.27 -31.65 6.22
C PRO A 127 3.93 -32.76 5.41
N ARG A 128 3.14 -33.75 4.97
CA ARG A 128 3.66 -34.80 4.10
C ARG A 128 3.82 -34.26 2.69
N ARG A 129 4.95 -34.59 2.07
CA ARG A 129 5.19 -34.32 0.66
C ARG A 129 4.10 -34.99 -0.16
N VAL A 130 3.46 -34.20 -1.00
CA VAL A 130 2.38 -34.68 -1.86
C VAL A 130 3.02 -35.14 -3.17
N ASP A 131 2.64 -36.32 -3.64
CA ASP A 131 3.22 -36.89 -4.87
C ASP A 131 2.89 -36.00 -6.09
N VAL A 132 3.86 -35.87 -7.00
CA VAL A 132 3.80 -35.03 -8.22
C VAL A 132 2.59 -35.38 -9.09
N SER A 133 2.13 -36.63 -9.03
CA SER A 133 0.96 -37.14 -9.76
C SER A 133 -0.39 -36.66 -9.20
N SER A 134 -0.43 -36.18 -7.96
CA SER A 134 -1.69 -35.96 -7.25
C SER A 134 -2.23 -34.54 -7.45
N ARG A 135 -3.02 -34.34 -8.52
CA ARG A 135 -3.84 -33.14 -8.67
C ARG A 135 -5.07 -33.23 -7.76
N PRO A 136 -5.30 -32.30 -6.81
CA PRO A 136 -6.57 -32.25 -6.09
C PRO A 136 -7.72 -31.97 -7.04
N LEU A 137 -8.81 -32.71 -6.90
CA LEU A 137 -10.09 -32.38 -7.50
C LEU A 137 -10.83 -31.25 -6.74
N PHE A 138 -10.49 -31.03 -5.47
CA PHE A 138 -11.09 -30.00 -4.61
C PHE A 138 -10.03 -29.17 -3.89
N ARG A 139 -10.22 -27.85 -3.89
CA ARG A 139 -9.38 -26.86 -3.22
C ARG A 139 -9.89 -26.68 -1.79
N ASP A 140 -9.16 -27.21 -0.81
CA ASP A 140 -9.35 -26.79 0.58
C ASP A 140 -8.45 -25.58 0.84
N VAL A 141 -9.07 -24.40 0.89
CA VAL A 141 -8.39 -23.11 1.11
C VAL A 141 -7.77 -23.04 2.52
N ASN A 142 -8.23 -23.89 3.44
CA ASN A 142 -7.78 -23.94 4.83
C ASN A 142 -6.89 -25.16 5.14
N ALA A 143 -6.54 -25.98 4.15
CA ALA A 143 -5.72 -27.16 4.39
C ALA A 143 -4.28 -26.79 4.77
N PRO A 144 -3.79 -27.19 5.97
CA PRO A 144 -2.40 -26.95 6.35
C PRO A 144 -1.44 -27.84 5.54
N GLY A 145 -0.40 -27.26 4.92
CA GLY A 145 0.73 -28.01 4.33
C GLY A 145 1.38 -27.39 3.08
N GLU A 146 2.32 -28.12 2.48
CA GLU A 146 3.10 -27.73 1.26
C GLU A 146 2.21 -27.38 0.03
N ARG A 147 0.89 -27.58 0.11
CA ARG A 147 -0.08 -27.18 -0.92
C ARG A 147 -0.52 -25.73 -0.84
N VAL A 148 -0.38 -25.08 0.32
CA VAL A 148 -0.62 -23.63 0.45
C VAL A 148 0.66 -22.87 0.11
N TRP A 149 1.81 -23.41 0.50
CA TRP A 149 3.11 -22.82 0.24
C TRP A 149 4.10 -23.88 -0.25
N PRO A 150 4.71 -23.71 -1.45
CA PRO A 150 5.80 -24.59 -1.90
C PRO A 150 7.02 -24.44 -0.97
N ARG A 151 8.07 -25.25 -1.16
CA ARG A 151 9.28 -25.10 -0.34
C ARG A 151 9.95 -23.76 -0.56
N TYR A 152 10.31 -23.08 0.53
CA TYR A 152 10.99 -21.79 0.43
C TYR A 152 12.32 -21.94 -0.31
N PRO A 153 12.63 -21.08 -1.31
CA PRO A 153 13.86 -21.17 -2.09
C PRO A 153 15.09 -21.05 -1.20
N ARG A 154 16.13 -21.80 -1.56
CA ARG A 154 17.38 -21.86 -0.79
C ARG A 154 18.54 -21.32 -1.60
N SER A 155 19.42 -20.57 -0.95
CA SER A 155 20.70 -20.16 -1.52
C SER A 155 21.65 -21.35 -1.62
N SER A 156 22.80 -21.19 -2.31
CA SER A 156 23.89 -22.17 -2.35
C SER A 156 24.30 -22.67 -0.96
N ASP A 157 24.19 -21.78 0.05
CA ASP A 157 24.55 -22.06 1.44
C ASP A 157 23.40 -22.72 2.24
N GLN A 158 22.34 -23.20 1.57
CA GLN A 158 21.15 -23.84 2.15
C GLN A 158 20.32 -22.95 3.11
N ARG A 159 20.63 -21.65 3.17
CA ARG A 159 19.85 -20.63 3.89
C ARG A 159 18.67 -20.17 3.05
N GLY A 160 17.62 -19.66 3.70
CA GLY A 160 16.45 -19.10 3.00
C GLY A 160 16.85 -17.93 2.11
N ASP A 161 16.48 -17.98 0.82
CA ASP A 161 16.76 -16.92 -0.15
C ASP A 161 15.53 -16.02 -0.33
N HIS A 162 15.51 -14.93 0.43
CA HIS A 162 14.42 -13.95 0.38
C HIS A 162 14.35 -13.18 -0.95
N ARG A 163 15.46 -13.06 -1.69
CA ARG A 163 15.47 -12.37 -2.98
C ARG A 163 14.77 -13.21 -4.02
N SER A 164 15.17 -14.48 -4.15
CA SER A 164 14.51 -15.42 -5.07
C SER A 164 13.03 -15.60 -4.70
N ALA A 165 12.70 -15.69 -3.41
CA ALA A 165 11.30 -15.74 -2.97
C ALA A 165 10.49 -14.50 -3.40
N ARG A 166 11.10 -13.31 -3.29
CA ARG A 166 10.48 -12.05 -3.72
C ARG A 166 10.21 -12.04 -5.22
N GLU A 167 11.15 -12.51 -6.03
CA GLU A 167 10.99 -12.63 -7.49
C GLU A 167 9.88 -13.61 -7.87
N LEU A 168 9.80 -14.77 -7.19
CA LEU A 168 8.72 -15.74 -7.41
C LEU A 168 7.34 -15.15 -7.07
N VAL A 169 7.22 -14.42 -5.95
CA VAL A 169 5.98 -13.73 -5.60
C VAL A 169 5.60 -12.69 -6.67
N ASP A 170 6.56 -11.89 -7.15
CA ASP A 170 6.29 -10.91 -8.22
C ASP A 170 5.85 -11.57 -9.53
N LEU A 171 6.39 -12.75 -9.86
CA LEU A 171 5.97 -13.55 -11.02
C LEU A 171 4.60 -14.22 -10.82
N GLY A 172 4.04 -14.15 -9.61
CA GLY A 172 2.72 -14.71 -9.26
C GLY A 172 2.69 -16.24 -9.31
N VAL A 173 3.84 -16.93 -9.23
CA VAL A 173 3.93 -18.39 -9.36
C VAL A 173 3.43 -19.14 -8.12
N LEU A 174 3.18 -18.41 -7.02
CA LEU A 174 2.50 -18.93 -5.83
C LEU A 174 0.97 -18.91 -5.97
N ASN A 175 0.44 -18.18 -6.96
CA ASN A 175 -0.99 -18.20 -7.23
C ASN A 175 -1.36 -19.59 -7.80
N PRO A 176 -2.28 -20.32 -7.15
CA PRO A 176 -2.68 -21.65 -7.61
C PRO A 176 -3.32 -21.66 -9.01
N GLU A 177 -3.79 -20.51 -9.50
CA GLU A 177 -4.38 -20.35 -10.84
C GLU A 177 -3.35 -19.99 -11.90
N ASN A 178 -2.10 -19.74 -11.51
CA ASN A 178 -1.01 -19.55 -12.46
C ASN A 178 -0.71 -20.87 -13.18
N ARG A 179 -0.53 -20.79 -14.49
CA ARG A 179 -0.15 -21.91 -15.34
C ARG A 179 1.22 -22.48 -14.94
N TRP A 180 2.09 -21.63 -14.42
CA TRP A 180 3.43 -21.99 -13.96
C TRP A 180 3.47 -21.87 -12.44
N GLN A 181 3.51 -23.03 -11.77
CA GLN A 181 3.61 -23.11 -10.32
C GLN A 181 5.05 -23.42 -9.93
N TYR A 182 5.55 -22.69 -8.94
CA TYR A 182 6.81 -23.05 -8.31
C TYR A 182 6.57 -24.23 -7.35
N LEU A 183 7.28 -25.34 -7.57
CA LEU A 183 7.11 -26.59 -6.81
C LEU A 183 8.16 -26.78 -5.71
N GLY A 184 9.03 -25.79 -5.50
CA GLY A 184 10.16 -25.86 -4.58
C GLY A 184 11.43 -26.41 -5.23
N ASP A 185 12.58 -25.99 -4.71
CA ASP A 185 13.88 -26.55 -5.12
C ASP A 185 13.96 -28.04 -4.75
N ALA A 186 14.46 -28.84 -5.70
CA ALA A 186 14.82 -30.23 -5.43
C ALA A 186 16.06 -30.25 -4.53
N ALA A 187 15.96 -30.96 -3.40
CA ALA A 187 17.09 -31.20 -2.50
C ALA A 187 18.06 -32.22 -3.09
#